data_AF-A0A345IMZ1-F1
#
_entry.id   AF-A0A345IMZ1-F1
#
_cell.length_a   1.000
_cell.length_b   1.000
_cell.length_c   1.000
_cell.angle_alpha   90.00
_cell.angle_beta   90.00
_cell.angle_gamma   90.00
#
_symmetry.space_group_name_H-M   'P 1'
#
loop_
_entity.id
_entity.type
_entity.pdbx_description
1 polymer ?
#
loop_
_entity_poly.entity_id
_entity_poly.type
_entity_poly.pdbx_seq_one_letter_code
_entity_poly.pdbx_strand_id
1 'polypeptide(L)'
;MPEDSRKRAARRLAIARGHLESIRLSLEKDDVYCVDVLRQIKAVQGALDGAATVILRGHLEAHVATAATRGDEKERVDELMEVLKYV
;
A
#
# COMPACT_ATOMS: atom_id res chain seq x y z
N MET A 1 -10.27 10.75 0.48
CA MET A 1 -9.82 9.78 1.51
C MET A 1 -9.82 10.41 2.91
N PRO A 2 -10.37 9.73 3.94
CA PRO A 2 -10.43 10.19 5.33
C PRO A 2 -9.04 10.41 5.96
N GLU A 3 -8.93 11.34 6.92
CA GLU A 3 -7.67 11.66 7.60
C GLU A 3 -7.04 10.46 8.29
N ASP A 4 -7.85 9.66 8.99
CA ASP A 4 -7.42 8.48 9.73
C ASP A 4 -6.80 7.42 8.80
N SER A 5 -7.45 7.12 7.65
CA SER A 5 -6.86 6.26 6.61
C SER A 5 -5.55 6.80 6.07
N ARG A 6 -5.43 8.12 5.87
CA ARG A 6 -4.21 8.79 5.41
C ARG A 6 -3.07 8.64 6.42
N LYS A 7 -3.33 8.89 7.72
CA LYS A 7 -2.35 8.72 8.80
C LYS A 7 -1.89 7.27 8.95
N ARG A 8 -2.83 6.32 8.91
CA ARG A 8 -2.53 4.88 8.99
C ARG A 8 -1.72 4.36 7.82
N ALA A 9 -2.01 4.80 6.60
CA ALA A 9 -1.25 4.44 5.41
C ALA A 9 0.17 5.03 5.48
N ALA A 10 0.30 6.32 5.81
CA ALA A 10 1.59 6.98 5.98
C ALA A 10 2.48 6.28 7.01
N ARG A 11 1.92 5.87 8.15
CA ARG A 11 2.65 5.09 9.18
C ARG A 11 3.16 3.76 8.64
N ARG A 12 2.35 3.02 7.88
CA ARG A 12 2.76 1.74 7.28
C ARG A 12 3.87 1.91 6.25
N LEU A 13 3.76 2.92 5.39
CA LEU A 13 4.79 3.26 4.41
C LEU A 13 6.10 3.68 5.07
N ALA A 14 6.05 4.44 6.18
CA ALA A 14 7.24 4.81 6.94
C ALA A 14 7.98 3.58 7.50
N ILE A 15 7.23 2.57 7.99
CA ILE A 15 7.80 1.30 8.46
C ILE A 15 8.40 0.51 7.30
N ALA A 16 7.66 0.38 6.19
CA ALA A 16 8.14 -0.33 5.00
C ALA A 16 9.43 0.30 4.44
N ARG A 17 9.51 1.64 4.43
CA ARG A 17 10.73 2.38 4.03
C ARG A 17 11.92 2.05 4.92
N GLY A 18 11.73 2.05 6.24
CA GLY A 18 12.81 1.70 7.17
C GLY A 18 13.28 0.25 7.01
N HIS A 19 12.34 -0.68 6.77
CA HIS A 19 12.66 -2.08 6.51
C HIS A 19 13.41 -2.24 5.18
N LEU A 20 12.98 -1.56 4.12
CA LEU A 20 13.67 -1.58 2.82
C LEU A 20 15.10 -1.06 2.93
N GLU A 21 15.32 0.03 3.70
CA GLU A 21 16.67 0.55 3.94
C GLU A 21 17.54 -0.46 4.71
N SER A 22 16.97 -1.17 5.70
CA SER A 22 17.68 -2.24 6.41
C SER A 22 18.13 -3.37 5.48
N ILE A 23 17.31 -3.74 4.50
CA ILE A 23 17.67 -4.75 3.49
C ILE A 23 18.82 -4.24 2.62
N ARG A 24 18.72 -2.99 2.15
CA ARG A 24 19.75 -2.35 1.32
C ARG A 24 21.11 -2.32 2.04
N LEU A 25 21.12 -1.91 3.30
CA LEU A 25 22.33 -1.91 4.14
C LEU A 25 22.87 -3.32 4.40
N SER A 26 21.98 -4.31 4.54
CA SER A 26 22.42 -5.70 4.76
C SER A 26 23.25 -6.23 3.59
N LEU A 27 22.92 -5.82 2.36
CA LEU A 27 23.65 -6.20 1.14
C LEU A 27 25.09 -5.64 1.06
N GLU A 28 25.49 -4.74 1.95
CA GLU A 28 26.87 -4.21 2.01
C GLU A 28 27.82 -5.17 2.75
N LYS A 29 27.31 -6.25 3.36
CA LYS A 29 28.10 -7.25 4.09
C LYS A 29 28.58 -8.38 3.17
N ASP A 30 29.75 -8.94 3.47
CA ASP A 30 30.35 -10.02 2.67
C ASP A 30 29.70 -11.41 2.91
N ASP A 31 28.94 -11.58 3.99
CA ASP A 31 28.38 -12.86 4.46
C ASP A 31 26.84 -12.96 4.35
N VAL A 32 26.24 -12.18 3.45
CA VAL A 32 24.78 -12.10 3.30
C VAL A 32 24.17 -13.41 2.81
N TYR A 33 23.21 -13.93 3.58
CA TYR A 33 22.42 -15.08 3.15
C TYR A 33 21.24 -14.66 2.26
N CYS A 34 21.31 -15.02 0.97
CA CYS A 34 20.36 -14.57 -0.04
C CYS A 34 18.90 -14.93 0.27
N VAL A 35 18.66 -16.08 0.90
CA VAL A 35 17.29 -16.53 1.25
C VAL A 35 16.67 -15.61 2.30
N ASP A 36 17.45 -15.09 3.24
CA ASP A 36 16.94 -14.18 4.25
C ASP A 36 16.63 -12.80 3.67
N VAL A 37 17.45 -12.31 2.75
CA VAL A 37 17.13 -11.10 1.97
C VAL A 37 15.82 -11.26 1.20
N LEU A 38 15.62 -12.40 0.53
CA LEU A 38 14.37 -12.67 -0.20
C LEU A 38 13.15 -12.71 0.74
N ARG A 39 13.29 -13.30 1.93
CA ARG A 39 12.24 -13.29 2.96
C ARG A 39 11.93 -11.88 3.45
N GLN A 40 12.94 -11.05 3.67
CA GLN A 40 12.75 -9.67 4.08
C GLN A 40 12.08 -8.83 2.99
N ILE A 41 12.46 -9.02 1.72
CA ILE A 41 11.78 -8.39 0.58
C ILE A 41 10.30 -8.78 0.55
N LYS A 42 9.97 -10.06 0.76
CA LYS A 42 8.56 -10.51 0.87
C LYS A 42 7.82 -9.85 2.03
N ALA A 43 8.47 -9.64 3.17
CA ALA A 43 7.87 -8.93 4.28
C ALA A 43 7.62 -7.43 3.96
N VAL A 44 8.51 -6.78 3.20
CA VAL A 44 8.27 -5.41 2.70
C VAL A 44 7.09 -5.38 1.74
N GLN A 45 6.99 -6.34 0.80
CA GLN A 45 5.85 -6.45 -0.11
C GLN A 45 4.52 -6.54 0.67
N GLY A 46 4.43 -7.43 1.66
CA GLY A 46 3.23 -7.53 2.50
C GLY A 46 2.91 -6.25 3.29
N ALA A 47 3.91 -5.47 3.69
CA ALA A 47 3.70 -4.17 4.32
C ALA A 47 3.14 -3.13 3.33
N LEU A 48 3.57 -3.17 2.06
CA LEU A 48 3.03 -2.33 0.98
C LEU A 48 1.58 -2.71 0.67
N ASP A 49 1.27 -4.00 0.57
CA ASP A 49 -0.10 -4.51 0.35
C ASP A 49 -1.05 -4.07 1.48
N GLY A 50 -0.56 -4.11 2.72
CA GLY A 50 -1.29 -3.60 3.87
C GLY A 50 -1.53 -2.09 3.82
N ALA A 51 -0.60 -1.31 3.28
CA ALA A 51 -0.80 0.13 3.07
C ALA A 51 -1.80 0.41 1.94
N ALA A 52 -1.69 -0.31 0.82
CA ALA A 52 -2.61 -0.24 -0.31
C ALA A 52 -4.06 -0.54 0.13
N THR A 53 -4.25 -1.58 0.94
CA THR A 53 -5.56 -1.95 1.49
C THR A 53 -6.20 -0.82 2.32
N VAL A 54 -5.41 -0.12 3.14
CA VAL A 54 -5.90 1.02 3.95
C VAL A 54 -6.31 2.19 3.06
N ILE A 55 -5.52 2.48 2.03
CA ILE A 55 -5.82 3.55 1.06
C ILE A 55 -7.09 3.22 0.29
N LEU A 56 -7.19 2.00 -0.23
CA LEU A 56 -8.34 1.50 -0.98
C LEU A 56 -9.62 1.61 -0.15
N ARG A 57 -9.61 1.11 1.08
CA ARG A 57 -10.76 1.24 2.00
C ARG A 57 -11.16 2.70 2.19
N GLY A 58 -10.19 3.58 2.44
CA GLY A 58 -10.45 5.01 2.59
C GLY A 58 -10.98 5.68 1.32
N HIS A 59 -10.60 5.20 0.13
CA HIS A 59 -11.17 5.67 -1.13
C HIS A 59 -12.63 5.22 -1.27
N LEU A 60 -12.92 3.94 -1.01
CA LEU A 60 -14.26 3.38 -1.08
C LEU A 60 -15.25 4.12 -0.15
N GLU A 61 -14.85 4.35 1.11
CA GLU A 61 -15.66 5.04 2.11
C GLU A 61 -15.94 6.51 1.76
N ALA A 62 -14.98 7.22 1.17
CA ALA A 62 -15.12 8.65 0.89
C ALA A 62 -15.75 8.95 -0.47
N HIS A 63 -15.48 8.13 -1.48
CA HIS A 63 -15.79 8.47 -2.87
C HIS A 63 -16.82 7.53 -3.48
N VAL A 64 -16.78 6.23 -3.20
CA VAL A 64 -17.69 5.25 -3.80
C VAL A 64 -19.00 5.14 -3.01
N ALA A 65 -18.94 5.14 -1.67
CA ALA A 65 -20.10 4.97 -0.81
C ALA A 65 -21.20 6.03 -1.00
N THR A 66 -20.83 7.23 -1.50
CA THR A 66 -21.77 8.33 -1.78
C THR A 66 -21.96 8.58 -3.28
N ALA A 67 -21.37 7.77 -4.16
CA ALA A 67 -21.35 8.03 -5.59
C ALA A 67 -22.75 7.99 -6.23
N ALA A 68 -23.59 7.04 -5.81
CA ALA A 68 -24.98 6.96 -6.28
C ALA A 68 -25.80 8.21 -5.92
N THR A 69 -25.52 8.83 -4.77
CA THR A 69 -26.19 10.09 -4.37
C THR A 69 -25.69 11.29 -5.18
N ARG A 70 -24.47 11.23 -5.72
CA ARG A 70 -23.87 12.27 -6.56
C ARG A 70 -24.15 12.08 -8.06
N GLY A 71 -24.65 10.90 -8.47
CA GLY A 71 -24.87 10.55 -9.88
C GLY A 71 -23.58 10.30 -10.67
N ASP A 72 -22.48 9.96 -9.98
CA ASP A 72 -21.17 9.69 -10.59
C ASP A 72 -20.69 8.24 -10.35
N GLU A 73 -21.62 7.31 -10.10
CA GLU A 73 -21.31 5.93 -9.75
C GLU A 73 -20.50 5.18 -10.81
N LYS A 74 -20.84 5.38 -12.10
CA LYS A 74 -20.17 4.69 -13.20
C LYS A 74 -18.71 5.16 -13.35
N GLU A 75 -18.50 6.47 -13.32
CA GLU A 75 -17.17 7.06 -13.42
C GLU A 75 -16.27 6.60 -12.27
N ARG A 76 -16.79 6.59 -11.03
CA ARG A 76 -16.03 6.16 -9.86
C ARG A 76 -15.71 4.67 -9.85
N VAL A 77 -16.59 3.83 -10.38
CA VAL A 77 -16.32 2.39 -10.56
C VAL A 77 -15.26 2.17 -11.63
N ASP A 78 -15.36 2.84 -12.77
CA ASP A 78 -14.38 2.71 -13.87
C ASP A 78 -12.99 3.17 -13.43
N GLU A 79 -12.89 4.30 -12.72
CA GLU A 79 -11.65 4.80 -12.10
C GLU A 79 -11.03 3.76 -11.15
N LEU A 80 -11.86 3.14 -10.30
CA LEU A 80 -11.39 2.13 -9.36
C LEU A 80 -10.87 0.87 -10.07
N MET A 81 -11.58 0.44 -11.12
CA MET A 81 -11.20 -0.72 -11.92
C MET A 81 -9.88 -0.52 -12.65
N GLU A 82 -9.54 0.70 -13.08
CA GLU A 82 -8.22 1.02 -13.64
C GLU A 82 -7.10 0.84 -12.60
N VAL A 83 -7.33 1.26 -11.36
CA VAL A 83 -6.32 1.14 -10.29
C VAL A 83 -6.10 -0.32 -9.88
N LEU A 84 -7.16 -1.12 -9.81
CA LEU A 84 -7.07 -2.54 -9.42
C LEU A 84 -6.29 -3.41 -10.41
N LYS A 85 -5.97 -2.93 -11.62
CA LYS A 85 -5.09 -3.65 -12.56
C LYS A 85 -3.64 -3.75 -12.07
N TYR A 86 -3.26 -2.88 -11.14
CA TYR A 86 -1.89 -2.77 -10.62
C TYR A 86 -1.74 -3.30 -9.19
N VAL A 87 -2.84 -3.84 -8.62
CA VAL A 87 -2.91 -4.44 -7.27
C VAL A 87 -3.03 -5.94 -7.43
#